data_AF-A0A6A4FXM5-F1
#
_entry.id   AF-A0A6A4FXM5-F1
#
_cell.length_a   1.000
_cell.length_b   1.000
_cell.length_c   1.000
_cell.angle_alpha   90.00
_cell.angle_beta   90.00
_cell.angle_gamma   90.00
#
_symmetry.space_group_name_H-M   'P 1'
#
loop_
_entity.id
_entity.type
_entity.pdbx_description
1 polymer ?
#
loop_
_entity_poly.entity_id
_entity_poly.type
_entity_poly.pdbx_seq_one_letter_code
_entity_poly.pdbx_strand_id
1 'polypeptide(L)'
;MFSYLLGAKNGIVDALSRRLDLQPETKFSHDLSVTSFDDTSYSLAISEVSGDSELISRIKKSSKKNRDVQAIFAAINKCKSNSKLKREHQQHKKYRYYSEANMLLWYQKPADDAPRIVVPNDVKLRQAIISECHGTNYGGHPGTERTYSTLACHWY
;
A
#
# COMPACT_ATOMS: atom_id res chain seq x y z
N MET A 1 -21.84 -1.58 -29.74
CA MET A 1 -22.41 -1.97 -28.43
C MET A 1 -22.47 -3.49 -28.42
N PHE A 2 -21.57 -4.16 -27.70
CA PHE A 2 -21.52 -5.62 -27.64
C PHE A 2 -22.26 -6.10 -26.38
N SER A 3 -23.34 -6.84 -26.57
CA SER A 3 -24.14 -7.39 -25.49
C SER A 3 -23.65 -8.79 -25.15
N TYR A 4 -23.34 -9.03 -23.88
CA TYR A 4 -22.99 -10.37 -23.39
C TYR A 4 -24.20 -11.31 -23.49
N LEU A 5 -24.03 -12.42 -24.19
CA LEU A 5 -25.02 -13.50 -24.27
C LEU A 5 -24.72 -14.55 -23.19
N LEU A 6 -25.72 -14.84 -22.35
CA LEU A 6 -25.64 -15.87 -21.32
C LEU A 6 -25.32 -17.23 -21.98
N GLY A 7 -24.36 -17.97 -21.41
CA GLY A 7 -23.69 -19.12 -22.05
C GLY A 7 -24.60 -20.18 -22.68
N ALA A 8 -25.82 -20.37 -22.16
CA ALA A 8 -26.81 -21.29 -22.71
C ALA A 8 -27.34 -20.90 -24.12
N LYS A 9 -27.20 -19.64 -24.54
CA LYS A 9 -27.63 -19.13 -25.86
C LYS A 9 -26.50 -19.08 -26.89
N ASN A 10 -25.25 -19.33 -26.49
CA ASN A 10 -24.10 -19.33 -27.39
C ASN A 10 -23.83 -20.74 -27.92
N GLY A 11 -24.74 -21.24 -28.77
CA GLY A 11 -24.60 -22.56 -29.40
C GLY A 11 -23.29 -22.73 -30.18
N ILE A 12 -22.70 -21.64 -30.68
CA ILE A 12 -21.39 -21.64 -31.34
C ILE A 12 -20.27 -21.99 -30.33
N VAL A 13 -20.30 -21.39 -29.14
CA VAL A 13 -19.29 -21.67 -28.09
C VAL A 13 -19.43 -23.09 -27.56
N ASP A 14 -20.66 -23.56 -27.35
CA ASP A 14 -20.94 -24.93 -26.92
C ASP A 14 -20.53 -25.97 -27.98
N ALA A 15 -20.74 -25.68 -29.27
CA ALA A 15 -20.29 -26.53 -30.37
C ALA A 15 -18.76 -26.55 -30.51
N LEU A 16 -18.08 -25.41 -30.31
CA LEU A 16 -16.61 -25.35 -30.30
C LEU A 16 -16.02 -26.05 -29.08
N SER A 17 -16.66 -26.00 -27.91
CA SER A 17 -16.20 -26.69 -26.70
C SER A 17 -16.26 -28.22 -26.82
N ARG A 18 -17.18 -28.76 -27.62
CA ARG A 18 -17.33 -30.22 -27.83
C ARG A 18 -16.43 -30.78 -28.93
N ARG A 19 -15.75 -29.92 -29.69
CA ARG A 19 -14.83 -30.34 -30.75
C ARG A 19 -13.56 -30.92 -30.13
N LEU A 20 -13.38 -32.23 -30.28
CA LEU A 20 -12.23 -32.96 -29.72
C LEU A 20 -10.88 -32.43 -30.25
N ASP A 21 -10.88 -31.85 -31.45
CA ASP A 21 -9.71 -31.24 -32.10
C ASP A 21 -9.34 -29.85 -31.54
N LEU A 22 -10.27 -29.20 -30.84
CA LEU A 22 -10.09 -27.90 -30.18
C LEU A 22 -10.04 -27.99 -28.66
N GLN A 23 -10.22 -29.19 -28.09
CA GLN A 23 -9.96 -29.43 -26.69
C GLN A 23 -8.47 -29.15 -26.44
N PRO A 24 -8.11 -28.13 -25.64
CA PRO A 24 -6.72 -27.97 -25.26
C PRO A 24 -6.32 -29.26 -24.55
N GLU A 25 -5.25 -29.91 -25.01
CA GLU A 25 -4.69 -31.10 -24.34
C GLU A 25 -4.60 -30.76 -22.86
N THR A 26 -5.48 -31.35 -22.06
CA THR A 26 -5.52 -31.11 -20.62
C THR A 26 -4.49 -32.02 -19.99
N LYS A 27 -3.23 -31.80 -20.38
CA LYS A 27 -2.08 -32.34 -19.68
C LYS A 27 -2.01 -31.63 -18.34
N PHE A 28 -2.67 -32.26 -17.37
CA PHE A 28 -2.43 -32.21 -15.94
C PHE A 28 -1.62 -30.97 -15.53
N SER A 29 -2.33 -29.87 -15.30
CA SER A 29 -1.76 -28.59 -14.87
C SER A 29 -1.28 -28.69 -13.42
N HIS A 30 -0.24 -29.48 -13.18
CA HIS A 30 0.58 -29.40 -11.99
C HIS A 30 1.88 -28.72 -12.40
N ASP A 31 2.23 -27.66 -11.67
CA ASP A 31 3.42 -26.83 -11.85
C ASP A 31 3.52 -26.04 -13.16
N LEU A 32 2.56 -25.15 -13.37
CA LEU A 32 2.97 -23.82 -13.82
C LEU A 32 3.31 -23.01 -12.58
N SER A 33 4.54 -23.16 -12.08
CA SER A 33 5.19 -22.08 -11.33
C SER A 33 5.32 -20.91 -12.29
N VAL A 34 4.24 -20.16 -12.45
CA VAL A 34 4.33 -18.80 -12.95
C VAL A 34 5.16 -18.09 -11.91
N THR A 35 6.46 -17.98 -12.16
CA THR A 35 7.26 -16.94 -11.55
C THR A 35 6.51 -15.67 -11.92
N SER A 36 5.72 -15.15 -10.98
CA SER A 36 5.04 -13.87 -11.11
C SER A 36 6.08 -12.92 -11.65
N PHE A 37 5.97 -12.63 -12.93
CA PHE A 37 6.94 -11.82 -13.63
C PHE A 37 6.95 -10.49 -12.87
N ASP A 38 8.12 -10.13 -12.32
CA ASP A 38 8.38 -8.86 -11.65
C ASP A 38 8.34 -7.75 -12.72
N ASP A 39 7.16 -7.53 -13.30
CA ASP A 39 6.90 -6.44 -14.20
C ASP A 39 6.61 -5.22 -13.33
N THR A 40 7.69 -4.52 -12.99
CA THR A 40 7.77 -3.06 -13.00
C THR A 40 6.51 -2.35 -12.47
N SER A 41 5.95 -2.84 -11.36
CA SER A 41 5.18 -1.98 -10.50
C SER A 41 6.21 -0.99 -10.01
N TYR A 42 5.95 0.30 -10.20
CA TYR A 42 6.57 1.31 -9.36
C TYR A 42 6.11 1.03 -7.91
N SER A 43 6.58 -0.06 -7.30
CA SER A 43 6.87 -0.10 -5.89
C SER A 43 7.88 1.00 -5.73
N LEU A 44 7.37 2.21 -5.50
CA LEU A 44 8.15 3.29 -4.94
C LEU A 44 8.79 2.63 -3.72
N ALA A 45 10.05 2.21 -3.84
CA ALA A 45 10.83 1.83 -2.68
C ALA A 45 10.86 3.11 -1.88
N ILE A 46 9.92 3.25 -0.93
CA ILE A 46 9.78 4.47 -0.12
C ILE A 46 11.12 4.74 0.60
N SER A 47 11.92 3.69 0.79
CA SER A 47 13.30 3.69 1.27
C SER A 47 14.29 4.51 0.41
N GLU A 48 14.01 4.73 -0.89
CA GLU A 48 14.82 5.53 -1.82
C GLU A 48 14.12 6.83 -2.24
N VAL A 49 13.08 7.27 -1.53
CA VAL A 49 12.41 8.54 -1.85
C VAL A 49 13.30 9.72 -1.48
N SER A 50 14.16 10.06 -2.42
CA SER A 50 14.55 11.42 -2.72
C SER A 50 13.30 12.29 -2.74
N GLY A 51 13.12 13.10 -1.70
CA GLY A 51 12.48 14.43 -1.67
C GLY A 51 11.08 14.69 -2.26
N ASP A 52 10.74 14.13 -3.43
CA ASP A 52 10.11 14.88 -4.52
C ASP A 52 8.86 14.22 -5.12
N SER A 53 8.34 13.13 -4.54
CA SER A 53 7.01 12.66 -4.91
C SER A 53 5.95 13.70 -4.49
N GLU A 54 5.07 14.08 -5.42
CA GLU A 54 3.93 14.98 -5.15
C GLU A 54 3.12 14.49 -3.94
N LEU A 55 2.96 13.17 -3.81
CA LEU A 55 2.25 12.54 -2.71
C LEU A 55 2.92 12.82 -1.36
N ILE A 56 4.24 12.69 -1.28
CA ILE A 56 5.03 12.97 -0.08
C ILE A 56 4.96 14.45 0.29
N SER A 57 5.00 15.34 -0.70
CA SER A 57 4.80 16.78 -0.47
C SER A 57 3.41 17.07 0.12
N ARG A 58 2.37 16.42 -0.40
CA ARG A 58 0.99 16.51 0.14
C ARG A 58 0.87 15.94 1.56
N ILE A 59 1.59 14.85 1.88
CA ILE A 59 1.67 14.29 3.24
C ILE A 59 2.34 15.28 4.19
N LYS A 60 3.49 15.83 3.82
CA LYS A 60 4.18 16.87 4.62
C LYS A 60 3.27 18.07 4.88
N LYS A 61 2.55 18.53 3.84
CA LYS A 61 1.62 19.67 3.94
C LYS A 61 0.42 19.40 4.84
N SER A 62 -0.20 18.22 4.72
CA SER A 62 -1.35 17.83 5.54
C SER A 62 -0.95 17.54 6.99
N SER A 63 0.23 16.97 7.21
CA SER A 63 0.81 16.74 8.54
C SER A 63 0.93 18.04 9.34
N LYS A 64 1.33 19.14 8.68
CA LYS A 64 1.37 20.48 9.28
C LYS A 64 0.02 21.03 9.70
N LYS A 65 -1.11 20.46 9.26
CA LYS A 65 -2.46 20.91 9.64
C LYS A 65 -3.15 19.93 10.58
N ASN A 66 -2.68 18.69 10.65
CA ASN A 66 -3.31 17.65 11.44
C ASN A 66 -2.88 17.74 12.91
N ARG A 67 -3.85 17.97 13.79
CA ARG A 67 -3.63 18.15 15.24
C ARG A 67 -2.99 16.94 15.90
N ASP A 68 -3.41 15.73 15.52
CA ASP A 68 -2.93 14.49 16.14
C ASP A 68 -1.47 14.23 15.76
N VAL A 69 -1.16 14.36 14.47
CA VAL A 69 0.20 14.23 13.95
C VAL A 69 1.12 15.28 14.59
N GLN A 70 0.69 16.54 14.69
CA GLN A 70 1.46 17.58 15.39
C GLN A 70 1.67 17.26 16.87
N ALA A 71 0.67 16.71 17.57
CA ALA A 71 0.80 16.33 18.97
C ALA A 71 1.86 15.24 19.17
N ILE A 72 1.96 14.29 18.22
CA ILE A 72 3.00 13.26 18.24
C ILE A 72 4.38 13.88 17.99
N PHE A 73 4.52 14.74 16.98
CA PHE A 73 5.78 15.47 16.72
C PHE A 73 6.25 16.26 17.95
N ALA A 74 5.35 16.99 18.61
CA ALA A 74 5.65 17.74 19.81
C ALA A 74 6.08 16.82 20.96
N ALA A 75 5.43 15.67 21.14
CA ALA A 75 5.79 14.71 22.15
C ALA A 75 7.19 14.12 21.90
N ILE A 76 7.49 13.72 20.65
CA ILE A 76 8.81 13.20 20.25
C ILE A 76 9.91 14.24 20.52
N ASN A 77 9.71 15.48 20.06
CA ASN A 77 10.69 16.55 20.23
C ASN A 77 10.91 16.93 21.69
N LYS A 78 9.85 16.90 22.51
CA LYS A 78 9.94 17.10 23.95
C LYS A 78 10.77 16.00 24.62
N CYS A 79 10.64 14.75 24.19
CA CYS A 79 11.47 13.65 24.73
C CYS A 79 12.94 13.80 24.30
N LYS A 80 13.20 14.26 23.07
CA LYS A 80 14.57 14.52 22.59
C LYS A 80 15.28 15.63 23.40
N SER A 81 14.55 16.66 23.84
CA SER A 81 15.13 17.80 24.57
C SER A 81 15.26 17.59 26.08
N ASN A 82 14.41 16.76 26.69
CA ASN A 82 14.47 16.43 28.11
C ASN A 82 15.41 15.23 28.35
N SER A 83 16.72 15.44 28.28
CA SER A 83 17.73 14.41 28.57
C SER A 83 17.79 13.98 30.04
N LYS A 84 17.08 14.68 30.93
CA LYS A 84 17.02 14.39 32.36
C LYS A 84 15.62 14.69 32.87
N LEU A 85 14.88 13.65 33.28
CA LEU A 85 14.29 13.50 34.61
C LEU A 85 12.99 12.67 34.54
N LYS A 86 13.08 11.39 34.92
CA LYS A 86 12.16 10.50 35.71
C LYS A 86 10.62 10.71 35.79
N ARG A 87 9.98 11.70 35.16
CA ARG A 87 8.52 11.91 35.12
C ARG A 87 7.85 11.48 33.81
N GLU A 88 8.62 10.89 32.89
CA GLU A 88 8.23 10.71 31.48
C GLU A 88 7.71 9.31 31.12
N HIS A 89 7.58 8.42 32.10
CA HIS A 89 7.32 7.00 31.89
C HIS A 89 5.98 6.68 31.20
N GLN A 90 5.01 7.60 31.20
CA GLN A 90 3.70 7.39 30.56
C GLN A 90 3.64 7.89 29.11
N GLN A 91 4.22 9.06 28.80
CA GLN A 91 4.23 9.59 27.42
C GLN A 91 5.18 8.80 26.52
N HIS A 92 6.29 8.31 27.08
CA HIS A 92 7.23 7.42 26.38
C HIS A 92 6.58 6.10 25.97
N LYS A 93 5.54 5.64 26.69
CA LYS A 93 4.80 4.43 26.31
C LYS A 93 3.87 4.67 25.14
N LYS A 94 3.16 5.81 25.11
CA LYS A 94 2.11 6.07 24.10
C LYS A 94 2.69 6.22 22.68
N TYR A 95 3.81 6.95 22.54
CA TYR A 95 4.40 7.23 21.23
C TYR A 95 5.71 6.48 20.98
N ARG A 96 5.94 5.37 21.70
CA ARG A 96 7.18 4.57 21.63
C ARG A 96 7.54 4.11 20.23
N TYR A 97 6.54 3.79 19.43
CA TYR A 97 6.69 3.24 18.08
C TYR A 97 6.73 4.31 16.99
N TYR A 98 6.72 5.58 17.37
CA TYR A 98 6.75 6.68 16.43
C TYR A 98 8.13 7.33 16.41
N SER A 99 8.61 7.65 15.23
CA SER A 99 9.85 8.37 15.02
C SER A 99 9.66 9.48 13.99
N GLU A 100 10.56 10.46 14.04
CA GLU A 100 10.53 11.61 13.14
C GLU A 100 11.78 11.61 12.27
N ALA A 101 11.59 11.71 10.96
CA ALA A 101 12.65 11.90 9.98
C ALA A 101 12.10 12.60 8.73
N ASN A 102 12.88 13.51 8.14
CA ASN A 102 12.56 14.21 6.89
C ASN A 102 11.22 14.96 6.91
N MET A 103 10.83 15.52 8.07
CA MET A 103 9.51 16.12 8.32
C MET A 103 8.32 15.17 8.14
N LEU A 104 8.57 13.87 8.16
CA LEU A 104 7.57 12.81 8.14
C LEU A 104 7.54 12.12 9.49
N LEU A 105 6.34 11.66 9.85
CA LEU A 105 6.14 10.82 11.01
C LEU A 105 6.14 9.37 10.55
N TRP A 106 6.94 8.55 11.20
CA TRP A 106 7.11 7.14 10.91
C TRP A 106 6.56 6.30 12.06
N TYR A 107 6.00 5.14 11.75
CA TYR A 107 5.50 4.17 12.70
C TYR A 107 6.13 2.81 12.47
N GLN A 108 6.71 2.22 13.51
CA GLN A 108 7.32 0.90 13.45
C GLN A 108 7.21 0.17 14.80
N LYS A 109 6.58 -1.00 14.79
CA LYS A 109 6.63 -1.97 15.89
C LYS A 109 7.89 -2.83 15.76
N PRO A 110 8.38 -3.43 16.85
CA PRO A 110 9.51 -4.36 16.80
C PRO A 110 9.30 -5.59 15.91
N ALA A 111 8.05 -5.94 15.61
CA ALA A 111 7.68 -7.06 14.74
C ALA A 111 7.41 -6.64 13.28
N ASP A 112 7.48 -5.34 12.96
CA ASP A 112 7.32 -4.86 11.59
C ASP A 112 8.66 -4.93 10.86
N ASP A 113 8.66 -5.47 9.63
CA ASP A 113 9.87 -5.59 8.81
C ASP A 113 10.47 -4.22 8.42
N ALA A 114 9.62 -3.21 8.27
CA ALA A 114 10.02 -1.85 7.87
C ALA A 114 9.16 -0.77 8.52
N PRO A 115 9.69 0.46 8.71
CA PRO A 115 8.91 1.59 9.18
C PRO A 115 7.90 2.07 8.12
N ARG A 116 6.72 2.48 8.56
CA ARG A 116 5.63 2.99 7.71
C ARG A 116 5.43 4.47 7.89
N ILE A 117 5.05 5.17 6.83
CA ILE A 117 4.72 6.59 6.90
C ILE A 117 3.33 6.74 7.50
N VAL A 118 3.22 7.55 8.55
CA VAL A 118 1.93 7.90 9.15
C VAL A 118 1.20 8.87 8.23
N VAL A 119 0.02 8.48 7.76
CA VAL A 119 -0.82 9.29 6.88
C VAL A 119 -1.78 10.13 7.72
N PRO A 120 -1.73 11.46 7.62
CA PRO A 120 -2.69 12.34 8.29
C PRO A 120 -4.13 11.98 7.93
N ASN A 121 -5.07 12.27 8.83
CA ASN A 121 -6.50 12.03 8.59
C ASN A 121 -7.09 13.06 7.61
N ASP A 122 -6.69 12.98 6.34
CA ASP A 122 -7.19 13.75 5.21
C ASP A 122 -7.79 12.77 4.19
N VAL A 123 -9.09 12.91 3.92
CA VAL A 123 -9.83 11.98 3.06
C VAL A 123 -9.30 12.00 1.62
N LYS A 124 -9.00 13.17 1.08
CA LYS A 124 -8.51 13.31 -0.30
C LYS A 124 -7.11 12.72 -0.45
N LEU A 125 -6.29 12.84 0.59
CA LEU A 125 -4.97 12.24 0.62
C LEU A 125 -5.04 10.72 0.69
N ARG A 126 -5.87 10.17 1.57
CA ARG A 126 -6.07 8.72 1.68
C ARG A 126 -6.59 8.12 0.37
N GLN A 127 -7.55 8.78 -0.26
CA GLN A 127 -8.05 8.38 -1.57
C GLN A 127 -6.95 8.42 -2.64
N ALA A 128 -6.10 9.46 -2.65
CA ALA A 128 -4.98 9.54 -3.60
C ALA A 128 -3.98 8.39 -3.40
N ILE A 129 -3.62 8.07 -2.15
CA ILE A 129 -2.72 6.95 -1.83
C ILE A 129 -3.32 5.61 -2.31
N ILE A 130 -4.60 5.39 -2.04
CA ILE A 130 -5.32 4.17 -2.45
C ILE A 130 -5.35 4.07 -3.98
N SER A 131 -5.73 5.14 -4.67
CA SER A 131 -5.77 5.18 -6.14
C SER A 131 -4.40 4.92 -6.77
N GLU A 132 -3.33 5.46 -6.20
CA GLU A 132 -1.96 5.22 -6.67
C GLU A 132 -1.56 3.75 -6.49
N CYS A 133 -1.94 3.13 -5.37
CA CYS A 133 -1.70 1.70 -5.12
C CYS A 133 -2.59 0.76 -5.97
N HIS A 134 -3.74 1.24 -6.47
CA HIS A 134 -4.61 0.48 -7.38
C HIS A 134 -4.24 0.66 -8.86
N GLY A 135 -3.67 1.82 -9.24
CA GLY A 135 -3.53 2.28 -10.62
C GLY A 135 -2.37 1.71 -11.43
N THR A 136 -1.75 0.59 -11.02
CA THR A 136 -0.62 0.00 -11.76
C THR A 136 -1.14 -0.66 -13.04
N ASN A 137 -1.21 0.13 -14.12
CA ASN A 137 -1.80 -0.24 -15.41
C ASN A 137 -1.10 -1.39 -16.16
N TYR A 138 0.07 -1.84 -15.71
CA TYR A 138 0.91 -2.78 -16.46
C TYR A 138 0.76 -4.26 -16.07
N GLY A 139 -0.03 -4.61 -15.06
CA GLY A 139 -0.09 -5.98 -14.55
C GLY A 139 -1.45 -6.42 -14.04
N GLY A 140 -2.49 -6.34 -14.89
CA GLY A 140 -3.87 -6.63 -14.50
C GLY A 140 -4.37 -5.72 -13.38
N HIS A 141 -5.66 -5.78 -13.05
CA HIS A 141 -6.15 -5.09 -11.85
C HIS A 141 -5.60 -5.88 -10.64
N PRO A 142 -4.66 -5.34 -9.84
CA PRO A 142 -4.31 -6.01 -8.60
C PRO A 142 -5.60 -6.17 -7.80
N GLY A 143 -5.95 -7.42 -7.46
CA GLY A 143 -7.10 -7.68 -6.61
C GLY A 143 -6.98 -6.88 -5.31
N THR A 144 -8.12 -6.63 -4.64
CA THR A 144 -8.19 -5.85 -3.40
C THR A 144 -7.13 -6.28 -2.36
N GLU A 145 -6.81 -7.57 -2.30
CA GLU A 145 -5.79 -8.15 -1.40
C GLU A 145 -4.37 -7.64 -1.68
N ARG A 146 -3.99 -7.50 -2.95
CA ARG A 146 -2.65 -7.02 -3.33
C ARG A 146 -2.51 -5.54 -2.99
N THR A 147 -3.56 -4.74 -3.23
CA THR A 147 -3.54 -3.33 -2.83
C THR A 147 -3.51 -3.15 -1.32
N TYR A 148 -4.29 -3.93 -0.57
CA TYR A 148 -4.25 -3.87 0.90
C TYR A 148 -2.86 -4.23 1.44
N SER A 149 -2.21 -5.25 0.88
CA SER A 149 -0.87 -5.66 1.26
C SER A 149 0.15 -4.54 1.01
N THR A 150 0.14 -3.93 -0.19
CA THR A 150 1.01 -2.79 -0.51
C THR A 150 0.77 -1.60 0.43
N LEU A 151 -0.49 -1.32 0.74
CA LEU A 151 -0.84 -0.23 1.66
C LEU A 151 -0.29 -0.49 3.06
N ALA A 152 -0.52 -1.70 3.59
CA ALA A 152 -0.11 -2.11 4.92
C ALA A 152 1.42 -2.21 5.11
N CYS A 153 2.18 -2.34 4.01
CA CYS A 153 3.64 -2.33 4.03
C CYS A 153 4.24 -0.93 4.12
N HIS A 154 3.58 0.10 3.56
CA HIS A 154 4.19 1.43 3.40
C HIS A 154 3.51 2.54 4.20
N TRP A 155 2.22 2.39 4.52
CA TRP A 155 1.39 3.44 5.11
C TRP A 155 0.76 2.99 6.42
N TYR A 156 0.65 3.90 7.39
CA TYR A 156 0.00 3.71 8.69
C TYR A 156 -1.07 4.78 8.95
#